data_AF-A0A9E3ARK9-F1
#
_entry.id   AF-A0A9E3ARK9-F1
#
_cell.length_a   1.000
_cell.length_b   1.000
_cell.length_c   1.000
_cell.angle_alpha   90.00
_cell.angle_beta   90.00
_cell.angle_gamma   90.00
#
_symmetry.space_group_name_H-M   'P 1'
#
loop_
_entity.id
_entity.type
_entity.pdbx_description
1 polymer ?
#
loop_
_entity_poly.entity_id
_entity_poly.type
_entity_poly.pdbx_seq_one_letter_code
_entity_poly.pdbx_strand_id
1 'polypeptide(L)'
;MQPLPAAQLKSVGMTPADGLRMQAIWKRLQDDEASWSSRGRHRLVPDSTHYIQFLRPDLVVAAVREVVGEARGVPASSPSSTAAPAR
;
A
#
# COMPACT_ATOMS: atom_id res chain seq x y z
N MET A 1 -0.26 9.52 -1.99
CA MET A 1 0.53 9.26 -3.21
C MET A 1 1.31 10.51 -3.52
N GLN A 2 2.53 10.39 -4.05
CA GLN A 2 3.27 11.55 -4.52
C GLN A 2 2.67 12.05 -5.85
N PRO A 3 2.58 13.36 -6.10
CA PRO A 3 2.15 13.90 -7.38
C PRO A 3 3.00 13.39 -8.55
N LEU A 4 2.38 13.20 -9.71
CA LEU A 4 3.12 12.80 -10.91
C LEU A 4 4.07 13.91 -11.40
N PRO A 5 5.28 13.58 -11.90
CA PRO A 5 6.17 14.55 -12.50
C PRO A 5 5.54 15.27 -13.71
N ALA A 6 5.85 16.56 -13.88
CA ALA A 6 5.30 17.38 -14.96
C ALA A 6 5.56 16.80 -16.36
N ALA A 7 6.73 16.19 -16.59
CA ALA A 7 7.07 15.56 -17.86
C ALA A 7 6.13 14.38 -18.19
N GLN A 8 5.75 13.59 -17.18
CA GLN A 8 4.83 12.46 -17.34
C GLN A 8 3.39 12.92 -17.56
N LEU A 9 2.96 13.98 -16.86
CA LEU A 9 1.65 14.58 -17.10
C LEU A 9 1.55 15.11 -18.54
N LYS A 10 2.59 15.78 -19.03
CA LYS A 10 2.67 16.28 -20.40
C LYS A 10 2.60 15.14 -21.44
N SER A 11 3.25 14.00 -21.19
CA SER A 11 3.22 12.87 -22.14
C SER A 11 1.84 12.24 -22.32
N VAL A 12 0.92 12.45 -21.37
CA VAL A 12 -0.47 11.99 -21.44
C VAL A 12 -1.48 13.13 -21.61
N GLY A 13 -1.02 14.35 -21.93
CA GLY A 13 -1.89 15.51 -22.16
C GLY A 13 -2.62 16.04 -20.92
N MET A 14 -2.12 15.75 -19.72
CA MET A 14 -2.73 16.17 -18.45
C MET A 14 -2.08 17.44 -17.89
N THR A 15 -2.88 18.29 -17.25
CA THR A 15 -2.38 19.38 -16.39
C THR A 15 -2.02 18.86 -14.99
N PRO A 16 -1.26 19.62 -14.17
CA PRO A 16 -1.05 19.27 -12.75
C PRO A 16 -2.36 19.09 -11.96
N ALA A 17 -3.38 19.90 -12.25
CA ALA A 17 -4.68 19.79 -11.61
C ALA A 17 -5.39 18.48 -12.01
N ASP A 18 -5.28 18.05 -13.27
CA ASP A 18 -5.81 16.75 -13.73
C ASP A 18 -5.10 15.59 -13.03
N GLY A 19 -3.77 15.67 -12.90
CA GLY A 19 -2.98 14.66 -12.18
C GLY A 19 -3.42 14.48 -10.71
N LEU A 20 -3.65 15.60 -10.00
CA LEU A 20 -4.14 15.55 -8.62
C LEU A 20 -5.56 14.97 -8.53
N ARG A 21 -6.47 15.38 -9.44
CA ARG A 21 -7.83 14.82 -9.51
C ARG A 21 -7.80 13.31 -9.78
N MET A 22 -6.98 12.88 -10.74
CA MET A 22 -6.81 11.47 -11.08
C MET A 22 -6.32 10.66 -9.87
N GLN A 23 -5.31 11.14 -9.15
CA GLN A 23 -4.81 10.46 -7.96
C GLN A 23 -5.84 10.37 -6.83
N ALA A 24 -6.63 11.43 -6.62
CA ALA A 24 -7.72 11.41 -5.64
C ALA A 24 -8.80 10.38 -5.99
N ILE A 25 -9.23 10.35 -7.26
CA ILE A 25 -10.19 9.35 -7.77
C ILE A 25 -9.62 7.94 -7.65
N TRP A 26 -8.37 7.73 -8.06
CA TRP A 26 -7.73 6.43 -8.00
C TRP A 26 -7.65 5.91 -6.55
N LYS A 27 -7.21 6.76 -5.61
CA LYS A 27 -7.19 6.39 -4.19
C LYS A 27 -8.59 5.98 -3.71
N ARG A 28 -9.61 6.76 -4.06
CA ARG A 28 -10.99 6.47 -3.66
C ARG A 28 -11.46 5.13 -4.21
N LEU A 29 -11.20 4.83 -5.48
CA LEU A 29 -11.57 3.55 -6.07
C LEU A 29 -10.88 2.36 -5.39
N GLN A 30 -9.61 2.52 -4.97
CA GLN A 30 -8.90 1.48 -4.21
C GLN A 30 -9.43 1.31 -2.78
N ASP A 31 -9.82 2.42 -2.13
CA ASP A 31 -10.48 2.36 -0.83
C ASP A 31 -11.86 1.67 -0.96
N ASP A 32 -12.62 1.97 -2.01
CA ASP A 32 -13.90 1.33 -2.32
C ASP A 32 -13.72 -0.17 -2.61
N GLU A 33 -12.71 -0.56 -3.41
CA GLU A 33 -12.37 -1.97 -3.69
C GLU A 33 -12.05 -2.75 -2.41
N ALA A 34 -11.30 -2.15 -1.48
CA ALA A 34 -10.99 -2.77 -0.19
C ALA A 34 -12.24 -3.05 0.65
N SER A 35 -13.32 -2.28 0.47
CA SER A 35 -14.58 -2.48 1.19
C SER A 35 -15.41 -3.67 0.71
N TRP A 36 -15.11 -4.23 -0.48
CA TRP A 36 -15.87 -5.34 -1.05
C TRP A 36 -15.67 -6.66 -0.30
N SER A 37 -14.71 -6.71 0.62
CA SER A 37 -14.49 -7.81 1.55
C SER A 37 -14.43 -7.29 2.98
N SER A 38 -15.07 -8.00 3.91
CA SER A 38 -14.97 -7.69 5.35
C SER A 38 -13.54 -7.82 5.90
N ARG A 39 -12.62 -8.45 5.16
CA ARG A 39 -11.19 -8.58 5.50
C ARG A 39 -10.29 -7.74 4.58
N GLY A 40 -10.84 -7.04 3.61
CA GLY A 40 -10.09 -6.23 2.66
C GLY A 40 -9.47 -5.00 3.34
N ARG A 41 -8.22 -4.69 2.98
CA ARG A 41 -7.49 -3.52 3.50
C ARG A 41 -6.65 -2.91 2.38
N HIS A 42 -6.78 -1.60 2.18
CA HIS A 42 -5.89 -0.84 1.31
C HIS A 42 -4.72 -0.27 2.11
N ARG A 43 -3.48 -0.62 1.75
CA ARG A 43 -2.25 -0.08 2.35
C ARG A 43 -1.51 0.78 1.32
N LEU A 44 -1.53 2.10 1.53
CA LEU A 44 -0.80 3.03 0.68
C LEU A 44 0.68 3.10 1.09
N VAL A 45 1.58 2.88 0.14
CA VAL A 45 3.04 2.93 0.35
C VAL A 45 3.61 4.12 -0.45
N PRO A 46 3.81 5.28 0.19
CA PRO A 46 4.06 6.55 -0.51
C PRO A 46 5.46 6.65 -1.14
N ASP A 47 6.41 5.83 -0.70
CA ASP A 47 7.79 5.72 -1.18
C ASP A 47 7.97 4.62 -2.25
N SER A 48 6.88 4.09 -2.79
CA SER A 48 6.88 3.09 -3.86
C SER A 48 6.21 3.60 -5.13
N THR A 49 6.62 3.06 -6.27
CA THR A 49 6.01 3.27 -7.58
C THR A 49 5.29 2.00 -8.06
N HIS A 50 5.11 1.84 -9.38
CA HIS A 50 4.36 0.75 -10.00
C HIS A 50 4.84 -0.66 -9.61
N TYR A 51 6.13 -0.82 -9.31
CA TYR A 51 6.72 -2.12 -8.95
C TYR A 51 7.13 -2.20 -7.48
N ILE A 52 6.13 -2.21 -6.60
CA ILE A 52 6.32 -2.27 -5.14
C ILE A 52 7.13 -3.48 -4.66
N GLN A 53 7.05 -4.61 -5.34
CA GLN A 53 7.81 -5.81 -4.99
C GLN A 53 9.33 -5.65 -5.11
N PHE A 54 9.82 -4.70 -5.90
CA PHE A 54 11.25 -4.41 -6.00
C PHE A 54 11.70 -3.33 -5.02
N LEU A 55 10.84 -2.34 -4.73
CA LEU A 55 11.18 -1.22 -3.86
C LEU A 55 10.94 -1.51 -2.37
N ARG A 56 9.82 -2.17 -2.06
CA ARG A 56 9.39 -2.52 -0.69
C ARG A 56 9.04 -4.01 -0.59
N PRO A 57 9.97 -4.92 -0.95
CA PRO A 57 9.73 -6.36 -0.85
C PRO A 57 9.36 -6.79 0.57
N ASP A 58 9.88 -6.10 1.59
CA ASP A 58 9.56 -6.31 3.00
C ASP A 58 8.04 -6.20 3.27
N LEU A 59 7.40 -5.14 2.78
CA LEU A 59 5.98 -4.90 2.98
C LEU A 59 5.13 -5.89 2.20
N VAL A 60 5.53 -6.23 0.98
CA VAL A 60 4.83 -7.21 0.14
C VAL A 60 4.86 -8.59 0.79
N VAL A 61 6.05 -9.06 1.21
CA VAL A 61 6.20 -10.36 1.87
C VAL A 61 5.42 -10.42 3.18
N ALA A 62 5.44 -9.34 3.98
CA ALA A 62 4.67 -9.27 5.22
C ALA A 62 3.15 -9.36 4.96
N ALA A 63 2.63 -8.59 4.01
CA ALA A 63 1.21 -8.61 3.66
C ALA A 63 0.75 -9.98 3.11
N VAL A 64 1.56 -10.62 2.27
CA VAL A 64 1.25 -11.96 1.76
C VAL A 64 1.24 -13.00 2.88
N ARG A 65 2.23 -12.96 3.79
CA ARG A 65 2.28 -13.87 4.94
C ARG A 65 1.09 -13.69 5.87
N GLU A 66 0.63 -12.47 6.10
CA GLU A 66 -0.57 -12.18 6.88
C GLU A 66 -1.81 -12.81 6.25
N VAL A 67 -2.06 -12.57 4.96
CA VAL A 67 -3.21 -13.15 4.24
C VAL A 67 -3.17 -14.68 4.24
N VAL A 68 -2.00 -15.28 3.98
CA VAL A 68 -1.83 -16.74 3.98
C VAL A 68 -2.00 -17.32 5.39
N GLY A 69 -1.52 -16.62 6.42
CA GLY A 69 -1.73 -17.01 7.82
C GLY A 69 -3.20 -17.04 8.21
N GLU A 70 -3.93 -15.97 7.90
CA GLU A 70 -5.39 -15.88 8.12
C GLU A 70 -6.14 -16.99 7.36
N ALA A 71 -5.80 -17.24 6.09
CA ALA A 71 -6.43 -18.28 5.28
C ALA A 71 -6.17 -19.70 5.79
N ARG A 72 -5.00 -19.94 6.41
CA ARG A 72 -4.63 -21.23 7.00
C ARG A 72 -5.13 -21.39 8.44
N GLY A 73 -5.77 -20.38 9.02
CA GLY A 73 -6.20 -20.38 10.42
C GLY A 73 -5.04 -20.39 11.42
N VAL A 74 -3.85 -19.92 11.01
CA VAL A 74 -2.72 -19.76 11.93
C VAL A 74 -3.04 -18.59 12.86
N PRO A 75 -3.14 -18.78 14.19
CA PRO A 75 -3.37 -17.68 15.11
C PRO A 75 -2.22 -16.66 14.99
N ALA A 76 -2.58 -15.36 14.98
CA ALA A 76 -1.59 -14.29 14.93
C ALA A 76 -0.59 -14.48 16.08
N SER A 77 0.67 -14.78 15.75
CA SER A 77 1.72 -14.93 16.75
C SER A 77 1.89 -13.57 17.43
N SER A 78 1.62 -13.52 18.74
CA SER A 78 1.80 -12.30 19.52
C SER A 78 3.27 -11.84 19.40
N PRO A 79 3.55 -10.55 19.19
CA PRO A 79 4.92 -10.06 19.20
C PRO A 79 5.51 -10.31 20.60
N SER A 80 6.58 -11.10 20.67
CA SER A 80 7.38 -11.24 21.88
C SER A 80 7.94 -9.87 22.24
N SER A 81 7.43 -9.28 23.32
CA SER A 81 8.05 -8.15 23.98
C SER A 81 9.32 -8.64 24.68
N THR A 82 10.45 -8.60 23.98
CA THR A 82 11.75 -8.59 24.64
C THR A 82 12.16 -7.12 24.82
N ALA A 83 11.74 -6.53 25.93
CA ALA A 83 12.39 -5.36 26.48
C ALA A 83 13.79 -5.76 26.98
N ALA A 84 14.84 -5.17 26.40
CA ALA A 84 16.20 -5.26 26.92
C ALA A 84 16.32 -4.37 28.18
N PRO A 85 17.09 -4.77 29.20
CA PRO A 85 17.28 -3.94 30.40
C PRO A 85 18.16 -2.73 30.08
N ALA A 86 17.81 -1.59 30.66
CA ALA A 86 18.61 -0.37 30.62
C ALA A 86 19.96 -0.59 31.32
N ARG A 87 21.02 0.00 30.74
CA ARG A 87 22.33 0.17 31.35
C ARG A 87 22.40 1.50 32.08
#